data_AF-A0A6P2BPT3-F1
#
_entry.id   AF-A0A6P2BPT3-F1
#
_cell.length_a   1.000
_cell.length_b   1.000
_cell.length_c   1.000
_cell.angle_alpha   90.00
_cell.angle_beta   90.00
_cell.angle_gamma   90.00
#
_symmetry.space_group_name_H-M   'P 1'
#
loop_
_entity.id
_entity.type
_entity.pdbx_description
1 polymer ?
#
loop_
_entity_poly.entity_id
_entity_poly.type
_entity_poly.pdbx_seq_one_letter_code
_entity_poly.pdbx_strand_id
1 'polypeptide(L)'
;MRAEDAHNVGGLPYGYGVDIDGADIDKADGPADGAGSGDRPASLSPSRASDFMTCPLLYRFRVIDRIPEPPTPATARGTLVHAVLERLFDRPAAERLPAAAAEMLEPEWVRLCADDPGLTALLSDDEERVRFLADAHTALTGYFRLEDPRRLEPAEREWYVEAELASGLRLRGYVDRLDISAAGDIRVVDYKTGKVPLEAYEASALFQMKFYALVIWRLRGVIPRMLQLMYLSGDGEVLRYSPDEADLRATERKLEALWAAITRAKETGDWRPRPSRLCDWCRHKALCPEFGGTLPPLPAGVPAQHASAVG
;
A
#
# COMPACT_ATOMS: atom_id res chain seq x y z
N MET A 1 26.60 -12.47 36.42
CA MET A 1 25.78 -13.42 35.66
C MET A 1 25.24 -12.65 34.47
N ARG A 2 25.92 -12.76 33.33
CA ARG A 2 25.70 -11.95 32.13
C ARG A 2 24.46 -12.49 31.41
N ALA A 3 23.50 -11.60 31.13
CA ALA A 3 22.34 -11.92 30.32
C ALA A 3 22.80 -12.13 28.88
N GLU A 4 22.48 -13.31 28.36
CA GLU A 4 22.84 -13.77 27.02
C GLU A 4 21.94 -13.13 25.95
N ASP A 5 22.54 -13.01 24.77
CA ASP A 5 22.10 -12.24 23.62
C ASP A 5 20.74 -12.68 23.06
N ALA A 6 19.77 -11.75 23.09
CA ALA A 6 18.56 -11.85 22.29
C ALA A 6 18.96 -11.85 20.81
N HIS A 7 18.79 -13.01 20.19
CA HIS A 7 19.16 -13.27 18.80
C HIS A 7 18.49 -12.26 17.87
N ASN A 8 19.35 -11.53 17.16
CA ASN A 8 19.04 -10.63 16.07
C ASN A 8 18.25 -11.40 14.99
N VAL A 9 16.94 -11.18 14.92
CA VAL A 9 16.10 -11.68 13.83
C VAL A 9 16.63 -11.00 12.56
N GLY A 10 17.34 -11.78 11.74
CA GLY A 10 18.16 -11.35 10.61
C GLY A 10 17.61 -10.12 9.90
N GLY A 11 18.23 -8.97 10.17
CA GLY A 11 18.00 -7.72 9.47
C GLY A 11 18.45 -7.87 8.02
N LEU A 12 17.54 -8.30 7.15
CA LEU A 12 17.66 -8.05 5.72
C LEU A 12 17.57 -6.53 5.49
N PRO A 13 18.37 -5.97 4.56
CA PRO A 13 18.51 -4.53 4.37
C PRO A 13 17.30 -3.99 3.61
N TYR A 14 16.11 -4.01 4.21
CA TYR A 14 14.92 -3.31 3.72
C TYR A 14 14.98 -1.80 4.04
N GLY A 15 16.19 -1.24 4.20
CA GLY A 15 16.46 0.14 4.60
C GLY A 15 16.36 1.18 3.48
N TYR A 16 15.87 0.78 2.31
CA TYR A 16 15.61 1.67 1.18
C TYR A 16 14.26 1.29 0.60
N GLY A 17 13.26 2.09 0.95
CA GLY A 17 11.88 1.90 0.55
C GLY A 17 11.78 1.97 -0.96
N VAL A 18 11.04 1.02 -1.52
CA VAL A 18 10.34 1.27 -2.75
C VAL A 18 9.43 2.46 -2.46
N ASP A 19 9.35 3.42 -3.39
CA ASP A 19 8.22 4.34 -3.41
C ASP A 19 6.96 3.46 -3.50
N ILE A 20 6.37 3.15 -2.36
CA ILE A 20 5.01 2.65 -2.32
C ILE A 20 4.21 3.86 -2.76
N ASP A 21 3.67 3.80 -3.99
CA ASP A 21 2.82 4.86 -4.51
C ASP A 21 1.79 5.17 -3.42
N GLY A 22 1.68 6.42 -2.99
CA GLY A 22 0.81 6.71 -1.84
C GLY A 22 -0.68 6.45 -2.11
N ALA A 23 -1.07 6.17 -3.37
CA ALA A 23 -2.36 5.58 -3.70
C ALA A 23 -2.59 4.21 -3.01
N ASP A 24 -1.54 3.41 -2.82
CA ASP A 24 -1.61 2.13 -2.08
C ASP A 24 -1.80 2.32 -0.57
N ILE A 25 -1.34 3.46 -0.03
CA ILE A 25 -1.44 3.78 1.39
C ILE A 25 -2.90 4.07 1.74
N ASP A 26 -3.58 4.88 0.92
CA ASP A 26 -4.97 5.29 1.15
C ASP A 26 -5.98 4.17 0.86
N LYS A 27 -5.73 3.32 -0.15
CA LYS A 27 -6.62 2.20 -0.50
C LYS A 27 -6.74 1.13 0.59
N ALA A 28 -5.65 0.87 1.31
CA ALA A 28 -5.57 -0.23 2.26
C ALA A 28 -6.36 0.01 3.57
N ASP A 29 -6.76 1.26 3.81
CA ASP A 29 -7.54 1.69 4.96
C ASP A 29 -8.97 2.04 4.50
N GLY A 30 -9.82 1.01 4.35
CA GLY A 30 -11.27 1.19 4.19
C GLY A 30 -11.88 2.10 5.27
N PRO A 31 -13.18 2.49 5.16
CA PRO A 31 -13.76 3.64 5.83
C PRO A 31 -13.29 3.77 7.28
N ALA A 32 -12.72 4.95 7.57
CA ALA A 32 -12.00 5.30 8.79
C ALA A 32 -12.54 4.54 10.01
N ASP A 33 -11.67 3.72 10.58
CA ASP A 33 -11.86 3.01 11.85
C ASP A 33 -12.41 3.99 12.91
N GLY A 34 -13.73 4.10 13.04
CA GLY A 34 -14.40 5.07 13.91
C GLY A 34 -13.91 4.99 15.35
N ALA A 35 -13.94 6.10 16.08
CA ALA A 35 -13.54 6.14 17.49
C ALA A 35 -14.48 5.23 18.32
N GLY A 36 -13.99 4.07 18.76
CA GLY A 36 -14.76 3.13 19.56
C GLY A 36 -13.85 2.16 20.29
N SER A 37 -13.79 2.31 21.61
CA SER A 37 -13.12 1.42 22.57
C SER A 37 -13.69 0.00 22.54
N GLY A 38 -12.82 -1.00 22.34
CA GLY A 38 -13.15 -2.42 22.46
C GLY A 38 -12.45 -3.27 21.40
N ASP A 39 -11.51 -4.10 21.84
CA ASP A 39 -10.99 -5.33 21.21
C ASP A 39 -11.34 -5.54 19.73
N ARG A 40 -10.77 -4.70 18.85
CA ARG A 40 -10.89 -4.94 17.41
C ARG A 40 -9.92 -6.04 17.01
N PRO A 41 -10.33 -6.98 16.15
CA PRO A 41 -9.44 -8.01 15.68
C PRO A 41 -8.20 -7.37 15.05
N ALA A 42 -7.05 -7.91 15.44
CA ALA A 42 -5.73 -7.64 14.90
C ALA A 42 -5.73 -7.63 13.36
N SER A 43 -5.86 -6.47 12.72
CA SER A 43 -5.86 -6.37 11.25
C SER A 43 -4.55 -5.78 10.74
N LEU A 44 -3.95 -6.42 9.74
CA LEU A 44 -2.78 -5.95 9.02
C LEU A 44 -3.12 -5.82 7.53
N SER A 45 -2.66 -4.76 6.90
CA SER A 45 -2.72 -4.53 5.45
C SER A 45 -1.31 -4.41 4.88
N PRO A 46 -1.12 -4.49 3.55
CA PRO A 46 0.21 -4.36 2.94
C PRO A 46 0.91 -3.03 3.26
N SER A 47 0.18 -1.92 3.24
CA SER A 47 0.71 -0.58 3.56
C SER A 47 1.13 -0.50 5.02
N ARG A 48 0.25 -0.90 5.95
CA ARG A 48 0.54 -0.96 7.40
C ARG A 48 1.73 -1.86 7.72
N ALA A 49 1.83 -3.02 7.06
CA ALA A 49 2.99 -3.89 7.20
C ALA A 49 4.27 -3.19 6.74
N SER A 50 4.21 -2.52 5.60
CA SER A 50 5.33 -1.79 5.01
C SER A 50 5.77 -0.60 5.85
N ASP A 51 4.85 0.14 6.45
CA ASP A 51 5.15 1.25 7.37
C ASP A 51 5.99 0.75 8.55
N PHE A 52 5.58 -0.33 9.21
CA PHE A 52 6.32 -0.86 10.36
C PHE A 52 7.67 -1.45 9.95
N MET A 53 7.72 -2.16 8.82
CA MET A 53 8.98 -2.67 8.25
C MET A 53 9.94 -1.52 7.90
N THR A 54 9.43 -0.39 7.43
CA THR A 54 10.21 0.81 7.12
C THR A 54 10.71 1.46 8.40
N CYS A 55 9.81 1.78 9.31
CA CYS A 55 10.12 2.41 10.59
C CYS A 55 8.95 2.19 11.58
N PRO A 56 9.18 1.52 12.73
CA PRO A 56 8.13 1.36 13.75
C PRO A 56 7.48 2.68 14.18
N LEU A 57 8.27 3.77 14.22
CA LEU A 57 7.73 5.09 14.55
C LEU A 57 6.84 5.68 13.44
N LEU A 58 7.12 5.38 12.16
CA LEU A 58 6.23 5.77 11.05
C LEU A 58 4.87 5.08 11.16
N TYR A 59 4.88 3.77 11.45
CA TYR A 59 3.66 3.01 11.72
C TYR A 59 2.87 3.63 12.88
N ARG A 60 3.55 4.01 13.95
CA ARG A 60 2.90 4.69 15.08
C ARG A 60 2.20 5.96 14.62
N PHE A 61 2.91 6.86 13.92
CA PHE A 61 2.34 8.13 13.49
C PHE A 61 1.12 7.95 12.57
N ARG A 62 1.18 7.01 11.62
CA ARG A 62 0.11 6.78 10.63
C ARG A 62 -1.06 5.98 11.19
N VAL A 63 -0.79 4.88 11.89
CA VAL A 63 -1.80 3.89 12.25
C VAL A 63 -2.34 4.08 13.66
N ILE A 64 -1.47 4.44 14.61
CA ILE A 64 -1.83 4.58 16.02
C ILE A 64 -2.26 6.02 16.32
N ASP A 65 -1.39 6.99 16.03
CA ASP A 65 -1.64 8.41 16.29
C ASP A 65 -2.57 9.03 15.23
N ARG A 66 -2.63 8.43 14.02
CA ARG A 66 -3.46 8.86 12.88
C ARG A 66 -3.26 10.33 12.52
N ILE A 67 -2.00 10.73 12.47
CA ILE A 67 -1.63 12.10 12.10
C ILE A 67 -2.01 12.33 10.64
N PRO A 68 -2.87 13.31 10.33
CA PRO A 68 -3.29 13.58 8.95
C PRO A 68 -2.09 13.92 8.07
N GLU A 69 -2.02 13.30 6.90
CA GLU A 69 -1.06 13.64 5.85
C GLU A 69 -1.81 14.28 4.69
N PRO A 70 -1.48 15.52 4.28
CA PRO A 70 -2.10 16.10 3.11
C PRO A 70 -1.74 15.28 1.86
N PRO A 71 -2.67 15.12 0.91
CA PRO A 71 -2.37 14.45 -0.34
C PRO A 71 -1.26 15.20 -1.09
N THR A 72 -0.60 14.50 -2.00
CA THR A 72 0.38 15.12 -2.91
C THR A 72 -0.04 14.92 -4.35
N PRO A 73 0.47 15.75 -5.29
CA PRO A 73 0.17 15.56 -6.70
C PRO A 73 0.53 14.15 -7.20
N ALA A 74 1.56 13.52 -6.64
CA ALA A 74 1.92 12.14 -7.00
C ALA A 74 0.86 11.12 -6.53
N THR A 75 0.43 11.19 -5.27
CA THR A 75 -0.56 10.24 -4.71
C THR A 75 -1.94 10.44 -5.33
N ALA A 76 -2.37 11.70 -5.47
CA ALA A 76 -3.62 12.06 -6.13
C ALA A 76 -3.68 11.59 -7.59
N ARG A 77 -2.56 11.69 -8.33
CA ARG A 77 -2.47 11.18 -9.71
C ARG A 77 -2.61 9.66 -9.75
N GLY A 78 -1.98 8.94 -8.82
CA GLY A 78 -2.14 7.49 -8.68
C GLY A 78 -3.60 7.11 -8.50
N THR A 79 -4.27 7.73 -7.52
CA THR A 79 -5.69 7.50 -7.24
C THR A 79 -6.58 7.80 -8.45
N LEU A 80 -6.34 8.90 -9.16
CA LEU A 80 -7.09 9.25 -10.37
C LEU A 80 -6.92 8.20 -11.48
N VAL A 81 -5.68 7.79 -11.76
CA VAL A 81 -5.39 6.79 -12.80
C VAL A 81 -6.07 5.46 -12.46
N HIS A 82 -6.00 5.03 -11.20
CA HIS A 82 -6.66 3.81 -10.74
C HIS A 82 -8.18 3.90 -10.88
N ALA A 83 -8.80 4.99 -10.45
CA ALA A 83 -10.25 5.21 -10.60
C ALA A 83 -10.69 5.20 -12.07
N VAL A 84 -9.91 5.78 -12.97
CA VAL A 84 -10.19 5.72 -14.42
C VAL A 84 -10.05 4.29 -14.94
N LEU A 85 -8.98 3.58 -14.58
CA LEU A 85 -8.78 2.20 -15.03
C LEU A 85 -9.85 1.25 -14.50
N GLU A 86 -10.27 1.43 -13.24
CA GLU A 86 -11.42 0.74 -12.67
C GLU A 86 -12.64 0.99 -13.57
N ARG A 87 -13.10 2.24 -13.70
CA ARG A 87 -14.34 2.57 -14.43
C ARG A 87 -14.29 2.31 -15.92
N LEU A 88 -13.10 2.27 -16.53
CA LEU A 88 -12.93 1.87 -17.92
C LEU A 88 -13.53 0.49 -18.19
N PHE A 89 -13.41 -0.44 -17.24
CA PHE A 89 -13.93 -1.79 -17.39
C PHE A 89 -15.45 -1.89 -17.22
N ASP A 90 -16.14 -0.85 -16.74
CA ASP A 90 -17.61 -0.79 -16.77
C ASP A 90 -18.15 -0.60 -18.20
N ARG A 91 -17.32 -0.10 -19.12
CA ARG A 91 -17.69 0.02 -20.54
C ARG A 91 -17.67 -1.34 -21.23
N PRO A 92 -18.49 -1.52 -22.30
CA PRO A 92 -18.37 -2.68 -23.18
C PRO A 92 -16.94 -2.82 -23.70
N ALA A 93 -16.46 -4.07 -23.83
CA ALA A 93 -15.09 -4.37 -24.22
C ALA A 93 -14.63 -3.59 -25.46
N ALA A 94 -15.45 -3.49 -26.50
CA ALA A 94 -15.10 -2.79 -27.74
C ALA A 94 -14.87 -1.27 -27.57
N GLU A 95 -15.42 -0.67 -26.52
CA GLU A 95 -15.38 0.78 -26.23
C GLU A 95 -14.26 1.17 -25.28
N ARG A 96 -13.50 0.21 -24.75
CA ARG A 96 -12.37 0.45 -23.82
C ARG A 96 -11.14 0.95 -24.59
N LEU A 97 -11.25 2.17 -25.14
CA LEU A 97 -10.27 2.79 -26.01
C LEU A 97 -9.45 3.86 -25.26
N PRO A 98 -8.23 4.21 -25.74
CA PRO A 98 -7.43 5.28 -25.15
C PRO A 98 -8.19 6.61 -25.02
N ALA A 99 -8.92 7.01 -26.07
CA ALA A 99 -9.73 8.23 -26.04
C ALA A 99 -10.84 8.18 -24.97
N ALA A 100 -11.49 7.03 -24.80
CA ALA A 100 -12.52 6.85 -23.78
C ALA A 100 -11.97 7.00 -22.36
N ALA A 101 -10.76 6.48 -22.10
CA ALA A 101 -10.10 6.65 -20.80
C ALA A 101 -9.65 8.11 -20.58
N ALA A 102 -9.16 8.79 -21.62
CA ALA A 102 -8.78 10.19 -21.55
C ALA A 102 -9.98 11.09 -21.21
N GLU A 103 -11.15 10.84 -21.81
CA GLU A 103 -12.40 11.55 -21.53
C GLU A 103 -12.90 11.38 -20.09
N MET A 104 -12.47 10.31 -19.38
CA MET A 104 -12.86 10.06 -17.99
C MET A 104 -12.03 10.86 -16.98
N LEU A 105 -10.82 11.32 -17.33
CA LEU A 105 -9.90 11.95 -16.37
C LEU A 105 -10.51 13.15 -15.64
N GLU A 106 -11.11 14.07 -16.39
CA GLU A 106 -11.67 15.30 -15.85
C GLU A 106 -12.92 15.03 -14.97
N PRO A 107 -13.93 14.26 -15.43
CA PRO A 107 -15.06 13.85 -14.57
C PRO A 107 -14.63 13.08 -13.31
N GLU A 108 -13.66 12.16 -13.42
CA GLU A 108 -13.18 11.41 -12.26
C GLU A 108 -12.41 12.29 -11.28
N TRP A 109 -11.63 13.26 -11.77
CA TRP A 109 -10.97 14.23 -10.89
C TRP A 109 -11.99 15.06 -10.11
N VAL A 110 -13.05 15.53 -10.78
CA VAL A 110 -14.13 16.27 -10.11
C VAL A 110 -14.82 15.40 -9.05
N ARG A 111 -15.06 14.12 -9.33
CA ARG A 111 -15.61 13.17 -8.35
C ARG A 111 -14.70 13.00 -7.13
N LEU A 112 -13.41 12.77 -7.35
CA LEU A 112 -12.44 12.62 -6.28
C LEU A 112 -12.35 13.87 -5.39
N CYS A 113 -12.34 15.07 -5.98
CA CYS A 113 -12.36 16.32 -5.23
C CYS A 113 -13.65 16.54 -4.42
N ALA A 114 -14.78 15.99 -4.87
CA ALA A 114 -16.02 16.05 -4.12
C ALA A 114 -16.00 15.10 -2.91
N ASP A 115 -15.34 13.95 -3.04
CA ASP A 115 -15.19 12.95 -1.97
C ASP A 115 -14.11 13.35 -0.95
N ASP A 116 -13.03 13.99 -1.40
CA ASP A 116 -11.94 14.52 -0.56
C ASP A 116 -11.65 16.01 -0.87
N PRO A 117 -12.17 16.93 -0.05
CA PRO A 117 -11.88 18.37 -0.18
C PRO A 117 -10.38 18.71 -0.11
N GLY A 118 -9.55 17.85 0.51
CA GLY A 118 -8.09 18.01 0.54
C GLY A 118 -7.46 17.98 -0.85
N LEU A 119 -8.07 17.28 -1.81
CA LEU A 119 -7.63 17.26 -3.22
C LEU A 119 -7.95 18.58 -3.94
N THR A 120 -9.01 19.28 -3.53
CA THR A 120 -9.36 20.58 -4.13
C THR A 120 -8.28 21.62 -3.85
N ALA A 121 -7.71 21.60 -2.64
CA ALA A 121 -6.65 22.52 -2.23
C ALA A 121 -5.25 22.15 -2.80
N LEU A 122 -5.15 21.03 -3.52
CA LEU A 122 -3.87 20.50 -4.00
C LEU A 122 -3.31 21.24 -5.22
N LEU A 123 -4.21 21.78 -6.05
CA LEU A 123 -3.88 22.44 -7.31
C LEU A 123 -4.30 23.91 -7.21
N SER A 124 -3.35 24.81 -7.41
CA SER A 124 -3.49 26.24 -7.07
C SER A 124 -4.21 27.03 -8.16
N ASP A 125 -4.11 26.56 -9.40
CA ASP A 125 -4.69 27.21 -10.58
C ASP A 125 -5.01 26.20 -11.70
N ASP A 126 -5.66 26.71 -12.76
CA ASP A 126 -6.06 25.91 -13.92
C ASP A 126 -4.86 25.37 -14.71
N GLU A 127 -3.70 26.04 -14.70
CA GLU A 127 -2.50 25.58 -15.41
C GLU A 127 -1.91 24.34 -14.72
N GLU A 128 -1.83 24.35 -13.38
CA GLU A 128 -1.44 23.20 -12.58
C GLU A 128 -2.39 22.02 -12.79
N ARG A 129 -3.70 22.29 -12.88
CA ARG A 129 -4.71 21.27 -13.19
C ARG A 129 -4.52 20.65 -14.57
N VAL A 130 -4.35 21.47 -15.60
CA VAL A 130 -4.12 20.98 -16.97
C VAL A 130 -2.88 20.08 -17.02
N ARG A 131 -1.78 20.51 -16.37
CA ARG A 131 -0.55 19.71 -16.30
C ARG A 131 -0.75 18.40 -15.53
N PHE A 132 -1.44 18.44 -14.39
CA PHE A 132 -1.75 17.26 -13.59
C PHE A 132 -2.56 16.22 -14.37
N LEU A 133 -3.59 16.65 -15.10
CA LEU A 133 -4.40 15.76 -15.94
C LEU A 133 -3.61 15.23 -17.14
N ALA A 134 -2.70 16.03 -17.71
CA ALA A 134 -1.80 15.58 -18.77
C ALA A 134 -0.81 14.50 -18.28
N ASP A 135 -0.31 14.62 -17.06
CA ASP A 135 0.53 13.60 -16.43
C ASP A 135 -0.25 12.30 -16.19
N ALA A 136 -1.50 12.40 -15.71
CA ALA A 136 -2.39 11.25 -15.54
C ALA A 136 -2.72 10.57 -16.89
N HIS A 137 -2.97 11.37 -17.94
CA HIS A 137 -3.16 10.88 -19.30
C HIS A 137 -1.92 10.13 -19.83
N THR A 138 -0.72 10.60 -19.50
CA THR A 138 0.53 9.93 -19.87
C THR A 138 0.63 8.55 -19.22
N ALA A 139 0.25 8.42 -17.94
CA ALA A 139 0.19 7.11 -17.28
C ALA A 139 -0.83 6.16 -17.93
N LEU A 140 -2.03 6.66 -18.27
CA LEU A 140 -3.02 5.86 -19.01
C LEU A 140 -2.49 5.40 -20.37
N THR A 141 -1.75 6.26 -21.07
CA THR A 141 -1.10 5.88 -22.33
C THR A 141 -0.11 4.73 -22.11
N GLY A 142 0.64 4.73 -21.01
CA GLY A 142 1.49 3.62 -20.59
C GLY A 142 0.71 2.31 -20.42
N TYR A 143 -0.45 2.36 -19.76
CA TYR A 143 -1.34 1.19 -19.64
C TYR A 143 -1.73 0.59 -21.00
N PHE A 144 -2.19 1.42 -21.94
CA PHE A 144 -2.60 0.95 -23.28
C PHE A 144 -1.45 0.44 -24.15
N ARG A 145 -0.19 0.77 -23.83
CA ARG A 145 0.99 0.14 -24.47
C ARG A 145 1.24 -1.25 -23.93
N LEU A 146 0.98 -1.46 -22.64
CA LEU A 146 1.24 -2.72 -21.95
C LEU A 146 0.15 -3.77 -22.20
N GLU A 147 -1.10 -3.34 -22.32
CA GLU A 147 -2.25 -4.25 -22.41
C GLU A 147 -3.41 -3.64 -23.20
N ASP A 148 -4.19 -4.51 -23.87
CA ASP A 148 -5.40 -4.13 -24.58
C ASP A 148 -6.63 -4.51 -23.73
N PRO A 149 -7.29 -3.55 -23.03
CA PRO A 149 -8.43 -3.83 -22.15
C PRO A 149 -9.66 -4.38 -22.88
N ARG A 150 -9.72 -4.26 -24.21
CA ARG A 150 -10.81 -4.79 -25.03
C ARG A 150 -10.78 -6.32 -25.14
N ARG A 151 -9.68 -6.94 -24.71
CA ARG A 151 -9.46 -8.39 -24.77
C ARG A 151 -9.59 -9.08 -23.41
N LEU A 152 -10.03 -8.34 -22.39
CA LEU A 152 -10.02 -8.78 -21.00
C LEU A 152 -11.38 -8.53 -20.37
N GLU A 153 -11.80 -9.45 -19.52
CA GLU A 153 -12.92 -9.25 -18.60
C GLU A 153 -12.40 -9.62 -17.21
N PRO A 154 -11.98 -8.64 -16.40
CA PRO A 154 -11.54 -8.89 -15.04
C PRO A 154 -12.65 -9.56 -14.23
N ALA A 155 -12.29 -10.54 -13.41
CA ALA A 155 -13.25 -11.16 -12.51
C ALA A 155 -13.63 -10.21 -11.37
N GLU A 156 -12.66 -9.44 -10.87
CA GLU A 156 -12.88 -8.44 -9.83
C GLU A 156 -12.00 -7.20 -10.09
N ARG A 157 -12.46 -6.04 -9.60
CA ARG A 157 -11.74 -4.75 -9.59
C ARG A 157 -11.95 -4.07 -8.25
N GLU A 158 -10.94 -3.38 -7.75
CA GLU A 158 -10.95 -2.75 -6.41
C GLU A 158 -11.53 -3.71 -5.33
N TRP A 159 -11.10 -4.97 -5.39
CA TRP A 159 -11.73 -6.03 -4.61
C TRP A 159 -11.25 -6.02 -3.17
N TYR A 160 -12.16 -5.76 -2.24
CA TYR A 160 -11.89 -5.95 -0.82
C TYR A 160 -11.68 -7.43 -0.52
N VAL A 161 -10.50 -7.75 0.01
CA VAL A 161 -10.12 -9.10 0.44
C VAL A 161 -9.83 -9.10 1.92
N GLU A 162 -10.29 -10.14 2.62
CA GLU A 162 -10.00 -10.37 4.03
C GLU A 162 -9.81 -11.87 4.28
N ALA A 163 -8.74 -12.24 4.98
CA ALA A 163 -8.54 -13.61 5.45
C ALA A 163 -7.97 -13.61 6.87
N GLU A 164 -8.43 -14.54 7.70
CA GLU A 164 -7.89 -14.76 9.05
C GLU A 164 -6.89 -15.92 9.01
N LEU A 165 -5.69 -15.68 9.56
CA LEU A 165 -4.67 -16.71 9.75
C LEU A 165 -4.99 -17.57 10.97
N ALA A 166 -4.35 -18.73 11.08
CA ALA A 166 -4.51 -19.63 12.23
C ALA A 166 -4.16 -18.97 13.58
N SER A 167 -3.29 -17.96 13.58
CA SER A 167 -2.94 -17.14 14.74
C SER A 167 -4.02 -16.13 15.16
N GLY A 168 -5.12 -16.00 14.40
CA GLY A 168 -6.15 -14.98 14.60
C GLY A 168 -5.81 -13.61 13.99
N LEU A 169 -4.64 -13.47 13.36
CA LEU A 169 -4.27 -12.28 12.61
C LEU A 169 -5.14 -12.17 11.35
N ARG A 170 -5.85 -11.05 11.21
CA ARG A 170 -6.60 -10.74 9.99
C ARG A 170 -5.73 -9.97 9.01
N LEU A 171 -5.66 -10.48 7.80
CA LEU A 171 -5.02 -9.84 6.66
C LEU A 171 -6.12 -9.24 5.78
N ARG A 172 -6.05 -7.95 5.48
CA ARG A 172 -7.04 -7.27 4.64
C ARG A 172 -6.42 -6.23 3.71
N GLY A 173 -7.12 -5.93 2.63
CA GLY A 173 -6.75 -4.86 1.70
C GLY A 173 -7.60 -4.89 0.44
N TYR A 174 -7.16 -4.15 -0.57
CA TYR A 174 -7.87 -4.02 -1.83
C TYR A 174 -6.96 -4.44 -2.98
N VAL A 175 -7.44 -5.36 -3.81
CA VAL A 175 -6.74 -5.80 -5.02
C VAL A 175 -7.25 -4.95 -6.19
N ASP A 176 -6.36 -4.22 -6.85
CA ASP A 176 -6.73 -3.34 -7.98
C ASP A 176 -7.50 -4.12 -9.06
N ARG A 177 -6.95 -5.26 -9.49
CA ARG A 177 -7.59 -6.12 -10.49
C ARG A 177 -7.22 -7.59 -10.31
N LEU A 178 -8.23 -8.45 -10.45
CA LEU A 178 -8.08 -9.90 -10.46
C LEU A 178 -8.66 -10.47 -11.75
N ASP A 179 -7.82 -11.16 -12.53
CA ASP A 179 -8.22 -11.86 -13.75
C ASP A 179 -8.31 -13.37 -13.48
N ILE A 180 -9.30 -14.05 -14.07
CA ILE A 180 -9.44 -15.51 -14.02
C ILE A 180 -9.52 -16.03 -15.45
N SER A 181 -8.61 -16.95 -15.80
CA SER A 181 -8.62 -17.60 -17.12
C SER A 181 -9.78 -18.60 -17.23
N ALA A 182 -10.10 -19.04 -18.45
CA ALA A 182 -11.08 -20.11 -18.66
C ALA A 182 -10.69 -21.44 -17.97
N ALA A 183 -9.39 -21.64 -17.70
CA ALA A 183 -8.89 -22.79 -16.95
C ALA A 183 -8.95 -22.60 -15.41
N GLY A 184 -9.37 -21.42 -14.94
CA GLY A 184 -9.41 -21.07 -13.52
C GLY A 184 -8.11 -20.49 -12.97
N ASP A 185 -7.10 -20.23 -13.81
CA ASP A 185 -5.85 -19.62 -13.35
C ASP A 185 -6.09 -18.17 -12.92
N ILE A 186 -5.63 -17.84 -11.71
CA ILE A 186 -5.77 -16.49 -11.15
C ILE A 186 -4.52 -15.67 -11.46
N ARG A 187 -4.72 -14.46 -11.99
CA ARG A 187 -3.70 -13.42 -12.13
C ARG A 187 -4.10 -12.21 -11.29
N VAL A 188 -3.24 -11.85 -10.34
CA VAL A 188 -3.39 -10.64 -9.51
C VAL A 188 -2.60 -9.52 -10.17
N VAL A 189 -3.25 -8.38 -10.40
CA VAL A 189 -2.66 -7.22 -11.06
C VAL A 189 -2.77 -6.01 -10.14
N ASP A 190 -1.69 -5.24 -10.07
CA ASP A 190 -1.59 -4.01 -9.30
C ASP A 190 -0.90 -2.95 -10.17
N TYR A 191 -1.50 -1.76 -10.20
CA TYR A 191 -1.08 -0.67 -11.07
C TYR A 191 -0.17 0.30 -10.30
N LYS A 192 1.01 0.59 -10.85
CA LYS A 192 1.93 1.57 -10.28
C LYS A 192 2.06 2.76 -11.21
N THR A 193 1.86 3.97 -10.69
CA THR A 193 2.09 5.22 -11.44
C THR A 193 3.46 5.83 -11.15
N GLY A 194 4.19 5.29 -10.17
CA GLY A 194 5.58 5.64 -9.88
C GLY A 194 6.58 5.07 -10.89
N LYS A 195 7.86 5.29 -10.60
CA LYS A 195 8.98 4.74 -11.39
C LYS A 195 9.13 3.24 -11.14
N VAL A 196 9.63 2.54 -12.16
CA VAL A 196 10.04 1.15 -12.02
C VAL A 196 11.17 1.08 -10.98
N PRO A 197 11.08 0.19 -9.97
CA PRO A 197 12.13 0.00 -9.00
C PRO A 197 13.39 -0.55 -9.67
N LEU A 198 14.55 -0.22 -9.13
CA LEU A 198 15.78 -0.93 -9.49
C LEU A 198 15.69 -2.38 -9.00
N GLU A 199 16.39 -3.29 -9.66
CA GLU A 199 16.43 -4.74 -9.36
C GLU A 199 16.63 -5.03 -7.85
N ALA A 200 17.51 -4.27 -7.20
CA ALA A 200 17.77 -4.38 -5.76
C ALA A 200 16.54 -4.17 -4.85
N TYR A 201 15.46 -3.57 -5.37
CA TYR A 201 14.26 -3.20 -4.65
C TYR A 201 13.00 -3.98 -5.09
N GLU A 202 13.12 -4.83 -6.12
CA GLU A 202 12.01 -5.68 -6.58
C GLU A 202 11.43 -6.56 -5.47
N ALA A 203 12.29 -7.08 -4.58
CA ALA A 203 11.88 -7.94 -3.48
C ALA A 203 10.88 -7.24 -2.52
N SER A 204 10.99 -5.93 -2.37
CA SER A 204 10.05 -5.15 -1.55
C SER A 204 8.77 -4.82 -2.32
N ALA A 205 8.85 -4.58 -3.63
CA ALA A 205 7.66 -4.41 -4.48
C ALA A 205 6.82 -5.70 -4.53
N LEU A 206 7.48 -6.85 -4.63
CA LEU A 206 6.84 -8.17 -4.63
C LEU A 206 6.23 -8.55 -3.27
N PHE A 207 6.63 -7.92 -2.16
CA PHE A 207 6.05 -8.22 -0.86
C PHE A 207 4.55 -7.90 -0.80
N GLN A 208 4.14 -6.73 -1.31
CA GLN A 208 2.72 -6.36 -1.43
C GLN A 208 1.95 -7.40 -2.25
N MET A 209 2.52 -7.84 -3.37
CA MET A 209 1.88 -8.85 -4.22
C MET A 209 1.79 -10.22 -3.55
N LYS A 210 2.85 -10.66 -2.85
CA LYS A 210 2.84 -11.92 -2.10
C LYS A 210 1.85 -11.88 -0.93
N PHE A 211 1.61 -10.71 -0.34
CA PHE A 211 0.55 -10.51 0.65
C PHE A 211 -0.82 -10.82 0.05
N TYR A 212 -1.19 -10.18 -1.06
CA TYR A 212 -2.49 -10.43 -1.70
C TYR A 212 -2.61 -11.87 -2.19
N ALA A 213 -1.54 -12.44 -2.72
CA ALA A 213 -1.51 -13.84 -3.11
C ALA A 213 -1.82 -14.78 -1.93
N LEU A 214 -1.27 -14.51 -0.75
CA LEU A 214 -1.56 -15.24 0.47
C LEU A 214 -3.03 -15.10 0.89
N VAL A 215 -3.58 -13.87 0.89
CA VAL A 215 -4.98 -13.64 1.25
C VAL A 215 -5.92 -14.41 0.30
N ILE A 216 -5.67 -14.32 -1.01
CA ILE A 216 -6.46 -15.02 -2.03
C ILE A 216 -6.33 -16.55 -1.85
N TRP A 217 -5.13 -17.06 -1.57
CA TRP A 217 -4.93 -18.47 -1.33
C TRP A 217 -5.72 -18.97 -0.10
N ARG A 218 -5.74 -18.18 0.98
CA ARG A 218 -6.53 -18.50 2.18
C ARG A 218 -8.04 -18.43 1.94
N LEU A 219 -8.49 -17.50 1.09
CA LEU A 219 -9.90 -17.35 0.72
C LEU A 219 -10.41 -18.44 -0.22
N ARG A 220 -9.62 -18.77 -1.27
CA ARG A 220 -10.08 -19.61 -2.39
C ARG A 220 -9.48 -21.01 -2.40
N GLY A 221 -8.47 -21.28 -1.57
CA GLY A 221 -7.73 -22.54 -1.57
C GLY A 221 -6.83 -22.75 -2.78
N VAL A 222 -6.70 -21.74 -3.66
CA VAL A 222 -5.91 -21.80 -4.91
C VAL A 222 -4.82 -20.74 -4.87
N ILE A 223 -3.58 -21.14 -5.16
CA ILE A 223 -2.45 -20.22 -5.28
C ILE A 223 -2.57 -19.47 -6.61
N PRO A 224 -2.53 -18.12 -6.61
CA PRO A 224 -2.50 -17.37 -7.86
C PRO A 224 -1.34 -17.78 -8.76
N ARG A 225 -1.63 -18.00 -10.04
CA ARG A 225 -0.62 -18.43 -11.01
C ARG A 225 0.36 -17.32 -11.34
N MET A 226 -0.09 -16.08 -11.27
CA MET A 226 0.68 -14.91 -11.68
C MET A 226 0.38 -13.70 -10.80
N LEU A 227 1.42 -13.03 -10.36
CA LEU A 227 1.40 -11.71 -9.77
C LEU A 227 2.02 -10.74 -10.78
N GLN A 228 1.34 -9.64 -11.06
CA GLN A 228 1.75 -8.70 -12.09
C GLN A 228 1.70 -7.27 -11.55
N LEU A 229 2.86 -6.61 -11.48
CA LEU A 229 2.94 -5.16 -11.25
C LEU A 229 3.06 -4.48 -12.60
N MET A 230 2.16 -3.53 -12.87
CA MET A 230 2.16 -2.75 -14.10
C MET A 230 2.58 -1.32 -13.80
N TYR A 231 3.82 -0.98 -14.12
CA TYR A 231 4.32 0.39 -14.02
C TYR A 231 3.88 1.17 -15.25
N LEU A 232 3.03 2.18 -15.02
CA LEU A 232 2.33 2.93 -16.05
C LEU A 232 3.09 4.19 -16.49
N SER A 233 4.10 4.61 -15.72
CA SER A 233 4.95 5.75 -16.06
C SER A 233 5.92 5.44 -17.20
N GLY A 234 6.32 6.48 -17.95
CA GLY A 234 7.30 6.37 -19.02
C GLY A 234 6.81 5.52 -20.20
N ASP A 235 7.60 4.53 -20.59
CA ASP A 235 7.25 3.60 -21.68
C ASP A 235 6.33 2.45 -21.25
N GLY A 236 6.07 2.33 -19.95
CA GLY A 236 5.36 1.22 -19.36
C GLY A 236 6.26 0.01 -19.14
N GLU A 237 6.18 -0.63 -17.97
CA GLU A 237 6.92 -1.86 -17.68
C GLU A 237 6.07 -2.83 -16.85
N VAL A 238 6.30 -4.14 -17.02
CA VAL A 238 5.57 -5.18 -16.29
C VAL A 238 6.53 -6.11 -15.58
N LEU A 239 6.45 -6.12 -14.25
CA LEU A 239 7.10 -7.14 -13.43
C LEU A 239 6.14 -8.30 -13.23
N ARG A 240 6.62 -9.53 -13.46
CA ARG A 240 5.83 -10.76 -13.32
C ARG A 240 6.50 -11.71 -12.34
N TYR A 241 5.68 -12.34 -11.50
CA TYR A 241 6.14 -13.34 -10.54
C TYR A 241 5.12 -14.48 -10.43
N SER A 242 5.60 -15.73 -10.49
CA SER A 242 4.77 -16.92 -10.24
C SER A 242 5.06 -17.45 -8.83
N PRO A 243 4.19 -17.22 -7.85
CA PRO A 243 4.42 -17.70 -6.50
C PRO A 243 4.18 -19.20 -6.40
N ASP A 244 4.94 -19.86 -5.54
CA ASP A 244 4.67 -21.23 -5.11
C ASP A 244 4.14 -21.28 -3.65
N GLU A 245 3.87 -22.48 -3.16
CA GLU A 245 3.38 -22.67 -1.80
C GLU A 245 4.42 -22.29 -0.74
N ALA A 246 5.71 -22.53 -1.01
CA ALA A 246 6.78 -22.25 -0.08
C ALA A 246 6.96 -20.74 0.10
N ASP A 247 6.85 -19.98 -0.99
CA ASP A 247 6.79 -18.51 -0.99
C ASP A 247 5.70 -17.98 -0.07
N LEU A 248 4.46 -18.44 -0.26
CA LEU A 248 3.32 -17.91 0.49
C LEU A 248 3.37 -18.30 1.96
N ARG A 249 3.85 -19.52 2.28
CA ARG A 249 4.12 -19.92 3.66
C ARG A 249 5.24 -19.09 4.30
N ALA A 250 6.26 -18.70 3.55
CA ALA A 250 7.31 -17.82 4.04
C ALA A 250 6.77 -16.39 4.30
N THR A 251 5.93 -15.88 3.41
CA THR A 251 5.21 -14.61 3.60
C THR A 251 4.34 -14.65 4.84
N GLU A 252 3.58 -15.72 5.05
CA GLU A 252 2.75 -15.90 6.26
C GLU A 252 3.58 -15.81 7.54
N ARG A 253 4.67 -16.60 7.64
CA ARG A 253 5.58 -16.54 8.81
C ARG A 253 6.16 -15.13 9.03
N LYS A 254 6.51 -14.43 7.94
CA LYS A 254 7.02 -13.05 8.02
C LYS A 254 5.96 -12.10 8.58
N LEU A 255 4.70 -12.23 8.14
CA LEU A 255 3.59 -11.41 8.63
C LEU A 255 3.25 -11.70 10.08
N GLU A 256 3.29 -12.97 10.51
CA GLU A 256 3.09 -13.33 11.92
C GLU A 256 4.20 -12.76 12.82
N ALA A 257 5.46 -12.86 12.40
CA ALA A 257 6.58 -12.26 13.12
C ALA A 257 6.48 -10.73 13.19
N LEU A 258 6.07 -10.09 12.08
CA LEU A 258 5.83 -8.65 12.02
C LEU A 258 4.72 -8.24 12.98
N TRP A 259 3.62 -8.99 13.01
CA TRP A 259 2.50 -8.75 13.91
C TRP A 259 2.86 -8.91 15.38
N ALA A 260 3.68 -9.92 15.72
CA ALA A 260 4.20 -10.09 17.07
C ALA A 260 5.08 -8.88 17.48
N ALA A 261 5.90 -8.36 16.58
CA ALA A 261 6.70 -7.16 16.82
C ALA A 261 5.84 -5.90 17.01
N ILE A 262 4.79 -5.72 16.20
CA ILE A 262 3.81 -4.62 16.36
C ILE A 262 3.11 -4.72 17.71
N THR A 263 2.62 -5.90 18.07
CA THR A 263 1.93 -6.14 19.34
C THR A 263 2.84 -5.80 20.53
N ARG A 264 4.08 -6.28 20.49
CA ARG A 264 5.08 -5.94 21.53
C ARG A 264 5.32 -4.43 21.62
N ALA A 265 5.46 -3.73 20.50
CA ALA A 265 5.64 -2.28 20.49
C ALA A 265 4.43 -1.53 21.05
N LYS A 266 3.20 -2.03 20.80
CA LYS A 266 1.98 -1.50 21.42
C LYS A 266 1.94 -1.71 22.93
N GLU A 267 2.34 -2.90 23.40
CA GLU A 267 2.33 -3.24 24.84
C GLU A 267 3.39 -2.47 25.64
N THR A 268 4.59 -2.30 25.08
CA THR A 268 5.69 -1.61 25.77
C THR A 268 5.68 -0.10 25.53
N GLY A 269 4.97 0.36 24.49
CA GLY A 269 5.07 1.71 23.97
C GLY A 269 6.39 2.01 23.24
N ASP A 270 7.26 1.01 23.01
CA ASP A 270 8.59 1.19 22.39
C ASP A 270 8.50 1.23 20.86
N TRP A 271 8.30 2.43 20.32
CA TRP A 271 8.25 2.71 18.88
C TRP A 271 9.57 3.29 18.39
N ARG A 272 10.57 2.43 18.20
CA ARG A 272 11.91 2.88 17.82
C ARG A 272 11.93 3.47 16.42
N PRO A 273 12.47 4.69 16.23
CA PRO A 273 12.77 5.20 14.91
C PRO A 273 13.85 4.34 14.25
N ARG A 274 13.84 4.29 12.91
CA ARG A 274 14.85 3.59 12.10
C ARG A 274 15.40 4.55 11.06
N PRO A 275 16.48 5.31 11.37
CA PRO A 275 17.08 6.24 10.44
C PRO A 275 17.47 5.58 9.11
N SER A 276 17.12 6.21 8.00
CA SER A 276 17.47 5.82 6.64
C SER A 276 17.41 7.03 5.71
N ARG A 277 17.78 6.86 4.43
CA ARG A 277 17.62 7.95 3.44
C ARG A 277 16.17 8.37 3.22
N LEU A 278 15.21 7.51 3.57
CA LEU A 278 13.78 7.87 3.51
C LEU A 278 13.41 8.94 4.53
N CYS A 279 14.21 9.15 5.58
CA CYS A 279 13.96 10.20 6.56
C CYS A 279 13.99 11.60 5.95
N ASP A 280 14.60 11.79 4.78
CA ASP A 280 14.57 13.07 4.05
C ASP A 280 13.18 13.39 3.46
N TRP A 281 12.36 12.36 3.26
CA TRP A 281 11.01 12.44 2.68
C TRP A 281 9.91 12.12 3.70
N CYS A 282 10.27 11.79 4.94
CA CYS A 282 9.31 11.47 5.99
C CYS A 282 8.55 12.74 6.42
N ARG A 283 7.23 12.77 6.21
CA ARG A 283 6.37 13.92 6.58
C ARG A 283 6.36 14.20 8.08
N HIS A 284 6.64 13.19 8.90
CA HIS A 284 6.65 13.27 10.35
C HIS A 284 8.03 13.62 10.93
N LYS A 285 9.00 14.02 10.08
CA LYS A 285 10.38 14.32 10.52
C LYS A 285 10.42 15.35 11.65
N ALA A 286 9.56 16.37 11.60
CA ALA A 286 9.46 17.40 12.65
C ALA A 286 9.03 16.85 14.03
N LEU A 287 8.35 15.71 14.08
CA LEU A 287 7.92 15.04 15.32
C LEU A 287 8.92 13.96 15.77
N CYS A 288 9.88 13.59 14.92
CA CYS A 288 10.76 12.46 15.17
C CYS A 288 11.90 12.84 16.14
N PRO A 289 12.12 12.08 17.23
CA PRO A 289 13.15 12.37 18.22
C PRO A 289 14.59 12.26 17.69
N GLU A 290 14.83 11.45 16.64
CA GLU A 290 16.12 11.40 15.94
C GLU A 290 16.52 12.75 15.31
N PHE A 291 15.55 13.63 15.09
CA PHE A 291 15.75 14.96 14.53
C PHE A 291 15.36 16.07 15.53
N GLY A 292 15.32 15.74 16.83
CA GLY A 292 14.98 16.69 17.90
C GLY A 292 13.48 17.00 18.05
N GLY A 293 12.62 16.25 17.35
CA GLY A 293 11.17 16.35 17.49
C GLY A 293 10.67 15.75 18.81
N THR A 294 9.45 16.14 19.21
CA THR A 294 8.77 15.61 20.40
C THR A 294 7.61 14.72 19.97
N LEU A 295 7.56 13.51 20.52
CA LEU A 295 6.48 12.57 20.24
C LEU A 295 5.17 13.06 20.87
N PRO A 296 4.03 12.98 20.16
CA PRO A 296 2.74 13.17 20.80
C PRO A 296 2.53 12.10 21.88
N PRO A 297 1.69 12.35 22.90
CA PRO A 297 1.29 11.30 23.83
C PRO A 297 0.54 10.19 23.09
N LEU A 298 0.65 8.94 23.56
CA LEU A 298 -0.12 7.85 23.00
C LEU A 298 -1.63 8.09 23.23
N PRO A 299 -2.50 7.78 22.24
CA PRO A 299 -3.94 7.85 22.41
C PRO A 299 -4.42 7.00 23.61
N ALA A 300 -5.48 7.45 24.29
CA ALA A 300 -6.04 6.76 25.44
C ALA A 300 -6.40 5.30 25.09
N GLY A 301 -5.95 4.34 25.91
CA GLY A 301 -6.14 2.90 25.68
C GLY A 301 -4.93 2.18 25.07
N VAL A 302 -3.85 2.89 24.73
CA VAL A 302 -2.54 2.29 24.44
C VAL A 302 -1.61 2.56 25.62
N PRO A 303 -1.00 1.53 26.25
CA PRO A 303 -0.16 1.74 27.44
C PRO A 303 1.04 2.64 27.11
N ALA A 304 1.25 3.66 27.95
CA ALA A 304 2.39 4.57 27.83
C ALA A 304 3.67 3.93 28.37
N GLN A 305 4.83 4.29 27.79
CA GLN A 305 6.14 3.86 28.28
C GLN A 305 6.31 4.20 29.76
N HIS A 306 6.74 3.22 30.56
CA HIS A 306 7.46 3.52 31.79
C HIS A 306 8.85 4.03 31.40
N ALA A 307 9.08 5.34 31.55
CA ALA A 307 10.40 5.92 31.38
C ALA A 307 11.36 5.29 32.41
N SER A 308 12.26 4.41 31.96
CA SER A 308 13.44 4.05 32.76
C SER A 308 14.35 5.26 32.82
N ALA A 309 14.31 5.96 33.94
CA ALA A 309 15.33 6.93 34.32
C ALA A 309 16.67 6.19 34.39
N VAL A 310 17.60 6.58 33.54
CA VAL A 310 19.01 6.21 33.66
C VAL A 310 19.55 6.97 34.87
N GLY A 311 19.87 6.24 35.93
CA GLY A 311 20.71 6.68 37.05
C GLY A 311 22.13 6.19 36.87
#